data_AF-A0A150SNM8-F1
#
_entry.id   AF-A0A150SNM8-F1
#
_cell.length_a   1.000
_cell.length_b   1.000
_cell.length_c   1.000
_cell.angle_alpha   90.00
_cell.angle_beta   90.00
_cell.angle_gamma   90.00
#
_symmetry.space_group_name_H-M   'P 1'
#
loop_
_entity.id
_entity.type
_entity.pdbx_description
1 polymer ?
#
loop_
_entity_poly.entity_id
_entity_poly.type
_entity_poly.pdbx_seq_one_letter_code
_entity_poly.pdbx_strand_id
1 'polypeptide(L)'
;MPSKKKDSNWTTWEDMPIDEFRARAEKAKALAAELGEKLDGLFPGLVTLTKEQRQTAPRLRDGEHAMLHKVLDVVEMKPALFESLADQDEGMDPNRFESALLRDRIEKHLLFSKVAESLSPIGGELGDSTLYTAAKFRETLYAAYRIAKTHAQTDRKVMDVLAPVIDFMRKNVAGGAATKKSRKPAPASSALPTADEA
;
A
#
# COMPACT_ATOMS: atom_id res chain seq x y z
N MET A 1 35.25 20.60 -11.95
CA MET A 1 36.12 20.24 -10.80
C MET A 1 35.75 18.83 -10.35
N PRO A 2 36.69 17.88 -10.34
CA PRO A 2 36.40 16.52 -9.89
C PRO A 2 36.21 16.56 -8.36
N SER A 3 35.01 16.22 -7.87
CA SER A 3 34.81 16.06 -6.43
C SER A 3 35.66 14.88 -5.97
N LYS A 4 36.54 15.12 -5.00
CA LYS A 4 37.33 14.09 -4.34
C LYS A 4 36.33 13.05 -3.80
N LYS A 5 36.29 11.87 -4.41
CA LYS A 5 35.76 10.67 -3.74
C LYS A 5 36.65 10.48 -2.51
N LYS A 6 36.14 10.82 -1.33
CA LYS A 6 36.66 10.26 -0.08
C LYS A 6 36.55 8.75 -0.27
N ASP A 7 37.65 8.03 -0.16
CA ASP A 7 37.64 6.57 -0.08
C ASP A 7 36.76 6.20 1.11
N SER A 8 35.52 5.81 0.80
CA SER A 8 34.54 5.42 1.79
C SER A 8 34.95 4.04 2.29
N ASN A 9 35.44 3.96 3.54
CA ASN A 9 35.79 2.69 4.19
C ASN A 9 34.57 1.86 4.62
N TRP A 10 33.36 2.27 4.27
CA TRP A 10 32.13 1.55 4.58
C TRP A 10 31.67 0.72 3.38
N THR A 11 31.26 -0.51 3.67
CA THR A 11 30.88 -1.54 2.70
C THR A 11 29.37 -1.64 2.50
N THR A 12 28.59 -1.21 3.49
CA THR A 12 27.13 -1.23 3.49
C THR A 12 26.57 0.08 4.05
N TRP A 13 25.24 0.18 4.15
CA TRP A 13 24.59 1.27 4.86
C TRP A 13 24.68 1.11 6.39
N GLU A 14 24.94 -0.10 6.91
CA GLU A 14 25.00 -0.38 8.34
C GLU A 14 26.24 0.25 9.01
N ASP A 15 27.37 0.24 8.30
CA ASP A 15 28.65 0.82 8.73
C ASP A 15 28.85 2.26 8.24
N MET A 16 27.82 2.84 7.60
CA MET A 16 27.82 4.23 7.17
C MET A 16 27.65 5.19 8.36
N PRO A 17 28.47 6.25 8.49
CA PRO A 17 28.27 7.26 9.52
C PRO A 17 26.88 7.91 9.43
N ILE A 18 26.25 8.16 10.58
CA ILE A 18 24.86 8.66 10.62
C ILE A 18 24.67 9.99 9.87
N ASP A 19 25.66 10.87 9.84
CA ASP A 19 25.56 12.15 9.13
C ASP A 19 25.60 11.96 7.61
N GLU A 20 26.39 10.99 7.12
CA GLU A 20 26.38 10.60 5.71
C GLU A 20 25.04 9.92 5.36
N PHE A 21 24.53 9.05 6.21
CA PHE A 21 23.23 8.41 6.00
C PHE A 21 22.10 9.44 5.92
N ARG A 22 22.08 10.43 6.82
CA ARG A 22 21.11 11.55 6.79
C ARG A 22 21.20 12.35 5.49
N ALA A 23 22.40 12.71 5.05
CA ALA A 23 22.59 13.43 3.79
C ALA A 23 22.10 12.62 2.58
N ARG A 24 22.35 11.30 2.57
CA ARG A 24 21.86 10.40 1.51
C ARG A 24 20.35 10.20 1.56
N ALA A 25 19.75 10.14 2.74
CA ALA A 25 18.30 10.06 2.90
C ALA A 25 17.59 11.30 2.33
N GLU A 26 18.09 12.51 2.61
CA GLU A 26 17.55 13.74 2.00
C GLU A 26 17.73 13.75 0.48
N LYS A 27 18.89 13.30 -0.02
CA LYS A 27 19.11 13.16 -1.46
C LYS A 27 18.14 12.15 -2.10
N ALA A 28 17.91 11.01 -1.47
CA ALA A 28 16.99 9.99 -1.95
C ALA A 28 15.55 10.53 -1.99
N LYS A 29 15.14 11.31 -0.98
CA LYS A 29 13.85 11.99 -0.94
C LYS A 29 13.68 12.99 -2.08
N ALA A 30 14.71 13.79 -2.38
CA ALA A 30 14.68 14.72 -3.51
C ALA A 30 14.56 13.98 -4.86
N LEU A 31 15.29 12.88 -5.04
CA LEU A 31 15.20 12.05 -6.24
C LEU A 31 13.81 11.40 -6.40
N ALA A 32 13.19 10.97 -5.30
CA ALA A 32 11.84 10.43 -5.32
C ALA A 32 10.80 11.50 -5.74
N ALA A 33 10.97 12.75 -5.30
CA ALA A 33 10.14 13.86 -5.73
C ALA A 33 10.32 14.16 -7.23
N GLU A 34 11.57 14.23 -7.72
CA GLU A 34 11.88 14.43 -9.14
C GLU A 34 11.31 13.32 -10.02
N LEU A 35 11.39 12.06 -9.56
CA LEU A 35 10.75 10.94 -10.25
C LEU A 35 9.23 11.13 -10.33
N GLY A 36 8.61 11.56 -9.24
CA GLY A 36 7.18 11.88 -9.19
C GLY A 36 6.78 12.94 -10.22
N GLU A 37 7.52 14.05 -10.30
CA GLU A 37 7.28 15.12 -11.27
C GLU A 37 7.44 14.64 -12.72
N LYS A 38 8.46 13.81 -13.00
CA LYS A 38 8.66 13.24 -14.34
C LYS A 38 7.54 12.28 -14.73
N LEU A 39 7.05 11.48 -13.78
CA LEU A 39 5.92 10.57 -14.03
C LEU A 39 4.62 11.34 -14.25
N ASP A 40 4.36 12.41 -13.50
CA ASP A 40 3.21 13.29 -13.73
C ASP A 40 3.28 13.98 -15.10
N GLY A 41 4.48 14.39 -15.54
CA GLY A 41 4.69 14.93 -16.89
C GLY A 41 4.42 13.93 -18.02
N LEU A 42 4.63 12.63 -17.79
CA LEU A 42 4.31 11.56 -18.76
C LEU A 42 2.83 11.16 -18.72
N PHE A 43 2.25 11.15 -17.53
CA PHE A 43 0.89 10.69 -17.26
C PHE A 43 0.14 11.75 -16.44
N PRO A 44 -0.30 12.85 -17.07
CA PRO A 44 -0.96 13.91 -16.34
C PRO A 44 -2.26 13.40 -15.70
N GLY A 45 -2.45 13.72 -14.42
CA GLY A 45 -3.67 13.36 -13.69
C GLY A 45 -3.68 11.93 -13.13
N LEU A 46 -2.51 11.39 -12.75
CA LEU A 46 -2.45 10.12 -12.01
C LEU A 46 -3.33 10.15 -10.76
N VAL A 47 -4.12 9.09 -10.58
CA VAL A 47 -5.08 8.98 -9.48
C VAL A 47 -4.43 8.32 -8.27
N THR A 48 -4.55 8.95 -7.10
CA THR A 48 -4.22 8.33 -5.81
C THR A 48 -5.50 7.93 -5.10
N LEU A 49 -5.75 6.62 -5.02
CA LEU A 49 -6.87 6.08 -4.25
C LEU A 49 -6.67 6.27 -2.74
N THR A 50 -7.75 6.51 -2.01
CA THR A 50 -7.74 6.45 -0.54
C THR A 50 -7.51 5.02 -0.05
N LYS A 51 -7.24 4.85 1.24
CA LYS A 51 -7.06 3.52 1.83
C LYS A 51 -8.32 2.66 1.66
N GLU A 52 -9.49 3.27 1.86
CA GLU A 52 -10.80 2.63 1.74
C GLU A 52 -11.08 2.24 0.28
N GLN A 53 -10.81 3.14 -0.67
CA GLN A 53 -10.95 2.85 -2.10
C GLN A 53 -10.02 1.71 -2.55
N ARG A 54 -8.76 1.66 -2.08
CA ARG A 54 -7.84 0.56 -2.43
C ARG A 54 -8.28 -0.80 -1.90
N GLN A 55 -9.06 -0.85 -0.83
CA GLN A 55 -9.55 -2.11 -0.27
C GLN A 55 -10.62 -2.73 -1.16
N THR A 56 -11.50 -1.90 -1.72
CA THR A 56 -12.63 -2.36 -2.56
C THR A 56 -12.34 -2.30 -4.06
N ALA A 57 -11.23 -1.68 -4.48
CA ALA A 57 -10.83 -1.61 -5.89
C ALA A 57 -10.68 -3.01 -6.50
N PRO A 58 -11.20 -3.23 -7.72
CA PRO A 58 -11.06 -4.50 -8.42
C PRO A 58 -9.58 -4.78 -8.72
N ARG A 59 -9.19 -6.05 -8.60
CA ARG A 59 -7.85 -6.52 -8.95
C ARG A 59 -8.00 -7.51 -10.09
N LEU A 60 -7.42 -7.17 -11.24
CA LEU A 60 -7.38 -8.07 -12.37
C LEU A 60 -6.35 -9.17 -12.12
N ARG A 61 -6.69 -10.38 -12.55
CA ARG A 61 -5.83 -11.55 -12.54
C ARG A 61 -4.95 -11.57 -13.79
N ASP A 62 -3.90 -12.37 -13.73
CA ASP A 62 -3.04 -12.61 -14.89
C ASP A 62 -3.85 -13.18 -16.05
N GLY A 63 -3.67 -12.58 -17.24
CA GLY A 63 -4.40 -12.96 -18.45
C GLY A 63 -5.83 -12.42 -18.57
N GLU A 64 -6.36 -11.74 -17.55
CA GLU A 64 -7.74 -11.25 -17.56
C GLU A 64 -7.99 -10.19 -18.64
N HIS A 65 -7.02 -9.31 -18.94
CA HIS A 65 -7.12 -8.32 -20.02
C HIS A 65 -7.47 -8.94 -21.38
N ALA A 66 -6.82 -10.05 -21.74
CA ALA A 66 -7.05 -10.73 -23.00
C ALA A 66 -8.47 -11.32 -23.09
N MET A 67 -8.99 -11.81 -21.96
CA MET A 67 -10.35 -12.33 -21.89
C MET A 67 -11.39 -11.21 -21.97
N LEU A 68 -11.13 -10.05 -21.34
CA LEU A 68 -12.00 -8.88 -21.44
C LEU A 68 -12.09 -8.35 -22.88
N HIS A 69 -10.99 -8.38 -23.66
CA HIS A 69 -11.06 -8.07 -25.09
C HIS A 69 -11.97 -9.04 -25.86
N LYS A 70 -12.00 -10.33 -25.50
CA LYS A 70 -12.92 -11.30 -26.14
C LYS A 70 -14.38 -10.99 -25.84
N VAL A 71 -14.69 -10.47 -24.65
CA VAL A 71 -16.04 -9.97 -24.34
C VAL A 71 -16.40 -8.80 -25.25
N LEU A 72 -15.48 -7.85 -25.44
CA LEU A 72 -15.68 -6.71 -26.34
C LEU A 72 -15.81 -7.12 -27.82
N ASP A 73 -15.14 -8.20 -28.24
CA ASP A 73 -15.34 -8.80 -29.57
C ASP A 73 -16.81 -9.26 -29.75
N VAL A 74 -17.43 -9.84 -28.71
CA VAL A 74 -18.85 -10.24 -28.74
C VAL A 74 -19.79 -9.04 -28.77
N VAL A 75 -19.47 -7.99 -28.00
CA VAL A 75 -20.23 -6.72 -28.02
C VAL A 75 -20.30 -6.15 -29.44
N GLU A 76 -19.17 -6.15 -30.14
CA GLU A 76 -19.09 -5.67 -31.53
C GLU A 76 -19.86 -6.56 -32.51
N MET A 77 -19.91 -7.88 -32.28
CA MET A 77 -20.71 -8.81 -33.10
C MET A 77 -22.22 -8.64 -32.91
N LYS A 78 -22.67 -8.25 -31.71
CA LYS A 78 -24.09 -8.19 -31.31
C LYS A 78 -24.40 -6.94 -30.46
N PRO A 79 -24.22 -5.72 -31.00
CA PRO A 79 -24.31 -4.48 -30.20
C PRO A 79 -25.67 -4.27 -29.54
N ALA A 80 -26.76 -4.64 -30.23
CA ALA A 80 -28.13 -4.51 -29.72
C ALA A 80 -28.38 -5.24 -28.38
N LEU A 81 -27.59 -6.28 -28.06
CA LEU A 81 -27.73 -7.00 -26.78
C LEU A 81 -27.18 -6.21 -25.58
N PHE A 82 -26.36 -5.20 -25.83
CA PHE A 82 -25.62 -4.47 -24.78
C PHE A 82 -26.06 -3.01 -24.65
N GLU A 83 -27.07 -2.57 -25.41
CA GLU A 83 -27.60 -1.19 -25.35
C GLU A 83 -28.04 -0.79 -23.95
N SER A 84 -28.57 -1.71 -23.14
CA SER A 84 -28.98 -1.44 -21.76
C SER A 84 -27.84 -1.17 -20.78
N LEU A 85 -26.58 -1.29 -21.23
CA LEU A 85 -25.38 -0.99 -20.45
C LEU A 85 -24.66 0.27 -20.94
N ALA A 86 -25.21 0.96 -21.95
CA ALA A 86 -24.59 2.14 -22.54
C ALA A 86 -24.39 3.30 -21.55
N ASP A 87 -25.22 3.40 -20.51
CA ASP A 87 -25.07 4.40 -19.46
C ASP A 87 -24.00 4.05 -18.41
N GLN A 88 -23.44 2.83 -18.45
CA GLN A 88 -22.51 2.30 -17.45
C GLN A 88 -21.04 2.25 -17.90
N ASP A 89 -20.76 2.44 -19.19
CA ASP A 89 -19.39 2.44 -19.71
C ASP A 89 -18.64 3.77 -19.51
N GLU A 90 -19.34 4.76 -18.94
CA GLU A 90 -18.88 6.14 -18.72
C GLU A 90 -18.36 6.77 -20.03
N GLY A 91 -19.01 6.46 -21.14
CA GLY A 91 -18.81 7.07 -22.44
C GLY A 91 -19.51 8.41 -22.61
N MET A 92 -19.50 8.90 -23.85
CA MET A 92 -20.13 10.13 -24.29
C MET A 92 -21.55 9.89 -24.82
N ASP A 93 -21.86 8.69 -25.33
CA ASP A 93 -23.17 8.35 -25.90
C ASP A 93 -23.97 7.42 -24.95
N PRO A 94 -24.99 7.94 -24.24
CA PRO A 94 -25.76 7.14 -23.29
C PRO A 94 -26.64 6.07 -23.94
N ASN A 95 -26.75 6.04 -25.28
CA ASN A 95 -27.55 5.06 -26.00
C ASN A 95 -26.70 4.02 -26.76
N ARG A 96 -25.37 4.10 -26.65
CA ARG A 96 -24.48 3.19 -27.34
C ARG A 96 -23.36 2.73 -26.42
N PHE A 97 -23.25 1.41 -26.27
CA PHE A 97 -22.10 0.82 -25.59
C PHE A 97 -20.80 1.02 -26.41
N GLU A 98 -19.86 1.78 -25.87
CA GLU A 98 -18.63 2.22 -26.50
C GLU A 98 -17.49 1.20 -26.29
N SER A 99 -17.54 0.09 -27.03
CA SER A 99 -16.52 -0.98 -26.93
C SER A 99 -15.09 -0.47 -27.10
N ALA A 100 -14.86 0.47 -28.03
CA ALA A 100 -13.56 1.06 -28.28
C ALA A 100 -13.00 1.82 -27.07
N LEU A 101 -13.84 2.58 -26.36
CA LEU A 101 -13.46 3.28 -25.14
C LEU A 101 -12.97 2.31 -24.07
N LEU A 102 -13.69 1.20 -23.88
CA LEU A 102 -13.30 0.17 -22.91
C LEU A 102 -12.02 -0.57 -23.33
N ARG A 103 -11.79 -0.81 -24.64
CA ARG A 103 -10.51 -1.36 -25.13
C ARG A 103 -9.34 -0.46 -24.76
N ASP A 104 -9.46 0.85 -24.96
CA ASP A 104 -8.43 1.82 -24.58
C ASP A 104 -8.17 1.81 -23.07
N ARG A 105 -9.23 1.71 -22.26
CA ARG A 105 -9.10 1.65 -20.79
C ARG A 105 -8.40 0.37 -20.32
N ILE A 106 -8.71 -0.78 -20.93
CA ILE A 106 -8.04 -2.06 -20.67
C ILE A 106 -6.54 -1.96 -20.99
N GLU A 107 -6.19 -1.41 -22.16
CA GLU A 107 -4.79 -1.23 -22.57
C GLU A 107 -4.04 -0.27 -21.63
N LYS A 108 -4.64 0.88 -21.29
CA LYS A 108 -4.08 1.82 -20.32
C LYS A 108 -3.84 1.15 -18.96
N HIS A 109 -4.80 0.37 -18.46
CA HIS A 109 -4.63 -0.37 -17.21
C HIS A 109 -3.44 -1.34 -17.30
N LEU A 110 -3.31 -2.10 -18.40
CA LEU A 110 -2.21 -3.04 -18.60
C LEU A 110 -0.85 -2.31 -18.58
N LEU A 111 -0.74 -1.18 -19.29
CA LEU A 111 0.47 -0.37 -19.34
C LEU A 111 0.81 0.22 -17.97
N PHE A 112 -0.18 0.78 -17.26
CA PHE A 112 0.04 1.28 -15.89
C PHE A 112 0.49 0.16 -14.94
N SER A 113 -0.06 -1.04 -15.09
CA SER A 113 0.33 -2.20 -14.27
C SER A 113 1.79 -2.59 -14.49
N LYS A 114 2.27 -2.61 -15.74
CA LYS A 114 3.68 -2.89 -16.07
C LYS A 114 4.65 -1.84 -15.54
N VAL A 115 4.27 -0.56 -15.61
CA VAL A 115 5.07 0.53 -15.03
C VAL A 115 5.11 0.40 -13.51
N ALA A 116 3.97 0.15 -12.87
CA ALA A 116 3.90 -0.04 -11.42
C ALA A 116 4.73 -1.25 -10.95
N GLU A 117 4.68 -2.37 -11.69
CA GLU A 117 5.51 -3.54 -11.44
C GLU A 117 7.00 -3.22 -11.51
N SER A 118 7.41 -2.45 -12.52
CA SER A 118 8.82 -2.02 -12.69
C SER A 118 9.32 -1.13 -11.55
N LEU A 119 8.43 -0.38 -10.89
CA LEU A 119 8.75 0.51 -9.77
C LEU A 119 8.60 -0.18 -8.40
N SER A 120 7.89 -1.31 -8.34
CA SER A 120 7.60 -2.04 -7.10
C SER A 120 8.85 -2.42 -6.29
N PRO A 121 9.96 -2.93 -6.90
CA PRO A 121 11.17 -3.29 -6.15
C PRO A 121 11.77 -2.13 -5.35
N ILE A 122 11.71 -0.90 -5.87
CA ILE A 122 12.29 0.28 -5.22
C ILE A 122 11.60 0.54 -3.87
N GLY A 123 10.27 0.51 -3.86
CA GLY A 123 9.48 0.65 -2.64
C GLY A 123 9.63 -0.55 -1.70
N GLY A 124 9.70 -1.75 -2.27
CA GLY A 124 9.89 -3.01 -1.54
C GLY A 124 11.20 -3.05 -0.75
N GLU A 125 12.33 -2.81 -1.40
CA GLU A 125 13.66 -2.85 -0.77
C GLU A 125 13.81 -1.81 0.36
N LEU A 126 13.32 -0.58 0.14
CA LEU A 126 13.32 0.45 1.17
C LEU A 126 12.40 0.07 2.33
N GLY A 127 11.19 -0.43 2.04
CA GLY A 127 10.24 -0.93 3.03
C GLY A 127 10.85 -2.04 3.89
N ASP A 128 11.44 -3.06 3.26
CA ASP A 128 12.09 -4.17 3.93
C ASP A 128 13.29 -3.70 4.76
N SER A 129 14.06 -2.73 4.28
CA SER A 129 15.17 -2.14 5.04
C SER A 129 14.68 -1.44 6.32
N THR A 130 13.51 -0.79 6.30
CA THR A 130 12.92 -0.22 7.53
C THR A 130 12.53 -1.29 8.53
N LEU A 131 11.94 -2.41 8.05
CA LEU A 131 11.53 -3.54 8.90
C LEU A 131 12.75 -4.27 9.48
N TYR A 132 13.74 -4.52 8.63
CA TYR A 132 15.02 -5.11 9.02
C TYR A 132 15.70 -4.28 10.10
N THR A 133 15.78 -2.96 9.93
CA THR A 133 16.36 -2.05 10.92
C THR A 133 15.56 -2.06 12.23
N ALA A 134 14.23 -2.05 12.15
CA ALA A 134 13.38 -2.14 13.34
C ALA A 134 13.62 -3.44 14.14
N ALA A 135 13.82 -4.56 13.45
CA ALA A 135 14.12 -5.84 14.09
C ALA A 135 15.44 -5.81 14.89
N LYS A 136 16.40 -4.96 14.52
CA LYS A 136 17.70 -4.84 15.22
C LYS A 136 17.60 -4.14 16.57
N PHE A 137 16.65 -3.22 16.77
CA PHE A 137 16.57 -2.44 18.01
C PHE A 137 15.32 -2.70 18.85
N ARG A 138 14.19 -3.10 18.24
CA ARG A 138 12.90 -3.09 18.94
C ARG A 138 12.84 -4.04 20.13
N GLU A 139 13.25 -5.28 19.96
CA GLU A 139 13.19 -6.29 21.03
C GLU A 139 14.10 -5.95 22.19
N THR A 140 15.31 -5.48 21.90
CA THR A 140 16.27 -5.01 22.90
C THR A 140 15.72 -3.83 23.70
N LEU A 141 15.13 -2.82 23.01
CA LEU A 141 14.51 -1.68 23.69
C LEU A 141 13.26 -2.08 24.49
N TYR A 142 12.51 -3.09 24.05
CA TYR A 142 11.38 -3.62 24.81
C TYR A 142 11.81 -4.39 26.06
N ALA A 143 12.94 -5.10 26.01
CA ALA A 143 13.55 -5.68 27.20
C ALA A 143 14.02 -4.57 28.18
N ALA A 144 14.73 -3.55 27.67
CA ALA A 144 15.16 -2.42 28.47
C ALA A 144 13.99 -1.66 29.09
N TYR A 145 12.92 -1.43 28.34
CA TYR A 145 11.68 -0.83 28.82
C TYR A 145 11.07 -1.61 29.99
N ARG A 146 11.01 -2.95 29.90
CA ARG A 146 10.48 -3.79 30.99
C ARG A 146 11.28 -3.63 32.28
N ILE A 147 12.61 -3.57 32.18
CA ILE A 147 13.50 -3.34 33.32
C ILE A 147 13.27 -1.93 33.89
N ALA A 148 13.31 -0.90 33.03
CA ALA A 148 13.10 0.49 33.42
C ALA A 148 11.73 0.70 34.09
N LYS A 149 10.69 0.01 33.62
CA LYS A 149 9.34 0.05 34.19
C LYS A 149 9.30 -0.47 35.63
N THR A 150 10.07 -1.51 35.95
CA THR A 150 10.18 -2.02 37.32
C THR A 150 10.87 -0.98 38.21
N HIS A 151 11.96 -0.38 37.75
CA HIS A 151 12.66 0.68 38.51
C HIS A 151 11.81 1.94 38.71
N ALA A 152 10.97 2.31 37.74
CA ALA A 152 10.07 3.45 37.84
C ALA A 152 9.07 3.34 39.01
N GLN A 153 8.84 2.14 39.56
CA GLN A 153 7.95 1.95 40.71
C GLN A 153 8.55 2.52 42.01
N THR A 154 9.87 2.61 42.09
CA THR A 154 10.60 3.00 43.31
C THR A 154 11.53 4.20 43.11
N ASP A 155 11.85 4.56 41.86
CA ASP A 155 12.63 5.74 41.53
C ASP A 155 11.78 6.77 40.76
N ARG A 156 11.52 7.91 41.43
CA ARG A 156 10.74 9.01 40.87
C ARG A 156 11.41 9.64 39.63
N LYS A 157 12.74 9.74 39.60
CA LYS A 157 13.44 10.30 38.43
C LYS A 157 13.28 9.40 37.21
N VAL A 158 13.32 8.08 37.41
CA VAL A 158 13.06 7.11 36.33
C VAL A 158 11.59 7.19 35.90
N MET A 159 10.66 7.31 36.85
CA MET A 159 9.23 7.48 36.54
C MET A 159 8.94 8.74 35.73
N ASP A 160 9.54 9.88 36.08
CA ASP A 160 9.34 11.15 35.40
C ASP A 160 9.74 11.06 33.91
N VAL A 161 10.81 10.32 33.60
CA VAL A 161 11.25 10.06 32.22
C VAL A 161 10.37 9.02 31.51
N LEU A 162 9.94 7.97 32.21
CA LEU A 162 9.25 6.83 31.61
C LEU A 162 7.73 7.00 31.47
N ALA A 163 7.12 7.91 32.22
CA ALA A 163 5.68 8.18 32.21
C ALA A 163 5.07 8.28 30.80
N PRO A 164 5.59 9.11 29.86
CA PRO A 164 5.02 9.20 28.52
C PRO A 164 5.13 7.89 27.73
N VAL A 165 6.18 7.09 27.96
CA VAL A 165 6.37 5.79 27.32
C VAL A 165 5.33 4.78 27.84
N ILE A 166 5.09 4.77 29.15
CA ILE A 166 4.06 3.91 29.76
C ILE A 166 2.68 4.24 29.19
N ASP A 167 2.34 5.53 29.08
CA ASP A 167 1.05 5.96 28.54
C ASP A 167 0.88 5.61 27.07
N PHE A 168 1.92 5.78 26.26
CA PHE A 168 1.94 5.33 24.87
C PHE A 168 1.68 3.82 24.77
N MET A 169 2.39 3.02 25.56
CA MET A 169 2.24 1.55 25.56
C MET A 169 0.84 1.12 26.01
N ARG A 170 0.23 1.81 26.99
CA ARG A 170 -1.14 1.53 27.45
C ARG A 170 -2.20 1.83 26.38
N LYS A 171 -2.09 2.98 25.70
CA LYS A 171 -3.04 3.39 24.65
C LYS A 171 -3.09 2.37 23.50
N ASN A 172 -1.95 1.82 23.12
CA ASN A 172 -1.86 0.84 22.05
C ASN A 172 -2.49 -0.52 22.40
N VAL A 173 -2.40 -0.94 23.67
CA VAL A 173 -3.07 -2.17 24.16
C VAL A 173 -4.60 -1.98 24.17
N ALA A 174 -5.09 -0.80 24.57
CA ALA A 174 -6.51 -0.48 24.55
C ALA A 174 -7.09 -0.43 23.13
N GLY A 175 -6.36 0.17 22.18
CA GLY A 175 -6.72 0.19 20.76
C GLY A 175 -6.79 -1.21 20.16
N GLY A 176 -5.81 -2.07 20.43
CA GLY A 176 -5.80 -3.46 19.98
C GLY A 176 -6.99 -4.28 20.51
N ALA A 177 -7.37 -4.08 21.78
CA ALA A 177 -8.53 -4.72 22.40
C ALA A 177 -9.86 -4.21 21.80
N ALA A 178 -9.96 -2.92 21.47
CA ALA A 178 -11.13 -2.35 20.80
C ALA A 178 -11.31 -2.91 19.39
N THR A 179 -10.24 -3.00 18.60
CA THR A 179 -10.28 -3.64 17.26
C THR A 179 -10.58 -5.14 17.28
N LYS A 180 -10.22 -5.85 18.36
CA LYS A 180 -10.60 -7.28 18.52
C LYS A 180 -12.08 -7.42 18.89
N LYS A 181 -12.64 -6.50 19.69
CA LYS A 181 -14.08 -6.50 20.03
C LYS A 181 -14.96 -6.16 18.82
N SER A 182 -14.53 -5.26 17.94
CA SER A 182 -15.28 -4.92 16.71
C SER A 182 -15.19 -5.97 15.60
N ARG A 183 -14.24 -6.92 15.71
CA ARG A 183 -14.08 -8.05 14.79
C ARG A 183 -14.80 -9.33 15.23
N LYS A 184 -15.60 -9.28 16.31
CA LYS A 184 -16.37 -10.45 16.76
C LYS A 184 -17.44 -10.76 15.69
N PRO A 185 -17.41 -11.94 15.04
CA PRO A 185 -18.40 -12.30 14.04
C PRO A 185 -19.79 -12.31 14.67
N ALA A 186 -20.78 -11.76 13.95
CA ALA A 186 -22.19 -11.93 14.31
C ALA A 186 -22.51 -13.43 14.38
N PRO A 187 -23.33 -13.89 15.35
CA PRO A 187 -23.75 -15.28 15.40
C PRO A 187 -24.46 -15.64 14.10
N ALA A 188 -24.06 -16.78 13.52
CA ALA A 188 -24.65 -17.31 12.30
C ALA A 188 -26.17 -17.40 12.46
N SER A 189 -26.89 -16.67 11.60
CA SER A 189 -28.33 -16.86 11.43
C SER A 189 -28.56 -18.30 10.97
N SER A 190 -29.41 -18.98 11.72
CA SER A 190 -29.80 -20.37 11.57
C SER A 190 -30.29 -20.69 10.15
N ALA A 191 -29.79 -21.81 9.62
CA ALA A 191 -30.22 -22.44 8.39
C ALA A 191 -31.75 -22.63 8.32
N LEU A 192 -32.34 -22.30 7.17
CA LEU A 192 -33.65 -22.82 6.76
C LEU A 192 -33.45 -24.17 6.06
N PRO A 193 -34.34 -25.15 6.29
CA PRO A 193 -34.19 -26.51 5.79
C PRO A 193 -34.51 -26.60 4.29
N THR A 194 -33.72 -27.40 3.58
CA THR A 194 -34.01 -27.90 2.24
C THR A 194 -35.28 -28.73 2.26
N ALA A 195 -36.28 -28.32 1.48
CA ALA A 195 -37.39 -29.18 1.08
C ALA A 195 -37.00 -29.88 -0.23
N ASP A 196 -37.07 -31.20 -0.19
CA ASP A 196 -37.01 -32.12 -1.32
C ASP A 196 -38.45 -32.49 -1.75
N GLU A 197 -38.57 -33.08 -2.93
CA GLU A 197 -39.77 -33.53 -3.68
C GLU A 197 -40.46 -32.45 -4.57
N ALA A 198 -40.60 -32.62 -5.89
CA ALA A 198 -40.66 -33.83 -6.73
C ALA A 198 -40.05 -33.62 -8.13
#